data_AF-A0A2D8P6B4-F1
#
_entry.id   AF-A0A2D8P6B4-F1
#
_cell.length_a   1.000
_cell.length_b   1.000
_cell.length_c   1.000
_cell.angle_alpha   90.00
_cell.angle_beta   90.00
_cell.angle_gamma   90.00
#
_symmetry.space_group_name_H-M   'P 1'
#
loop_
_entity.id
_entity.type
_entity.pdbx_description
1 polymer ?
#
loop_
_entity_poly.entity_id
_entity_poly.type
_entity_poly.pdbx_seq_one_letter_code
_entity_poly.pdbx_strand_id
1 'polypeptide(L)'
;MRLSPARLSCVLFLAAAPALAQDGPPPISPIDIQVTRLDTIPNLSVDNAAPCCARETFESGEEADFLYLDIDFDVAWSEEVDKLSLSGRDTIFLMPEGVTDIEQAIQAWGSVSYFPEVEIRTVSMSTRRPRNWPDEDRDAHLNAVFTVPAGLTGATLLIGDPEAGQVEVPLDLSGPASELPSAASFWNVSLNGIETLETVETSYRDGDGSLGASITPDAGSIIRLDVTLDPKQNLSTDAEAGKNVATFRSLAVQMVGPEGLPLFPLGEGREIRGYLNVENSVTHTQNWSGEGTSGATDITFYFLGSGASGSYRVFFKDAEVGTIELP
;
A
#
# COMPACT_ATOMS: atom_id res chain seq x y z
N MET A 1 69.29 20.43 -10.58
CA MET A 1 68.29 19.56 -9.93
C MET A 1 66.92 20.17 -10.15
N ARG A 2 66.00 19.39 -10.71
CA ARG A 2 64.67 19.82 -11.18
C ARG A 2 63.74 20.06 -9.98
N LEU A 3 63.11 21.24 -9.91
CA LEU A 3 61.96 21.50 -9.04
C LEU A 3 60.69 21.20 -9.83
N SER A 4 59.88 20.29 -9.30
CA SER A 4 58.56 19.88 -9.84
C SER A 4 57.46 20.77 -9.24
N PRO A 5 56.38 21.09 -9.98
CA PRO A 5 55.38 22.05 -9.53
C PRO A 5 54.35 21.43 -8.58
N ALA A 6 53.84 22.29 -7.68
CA ALA A 6 52.74 22.00 -6.78
C ALA A 6 51.46 21.67 -7.56
N ARG A 7 50.83 20.53 -7.24
CA ARG A 7 49.48 20.20 -7.68
C ARG A 7 48.48 20.80 -6.69
N LEU A 8 47.78 21.83 -7.14
CA LEU A 8 46.57 22.36 -6.51
C LEU A 8 45.43 21.38 -6.84
N SER A 9 44.96 20.60 -5.86
CA SER A 9 43.73 19.83 -6.00
C SER A 9 42.54 20.77 -5.79
N CYS A 10 41.86 21.17 -6.87
CA CYS A 10 40.51 21.71 -6.78
C CYS A 10 39.55 20.56 -6.46
N VAL A 11 38.97 20.60 -5.27
CA VAL A 11 37.75 19.84 -4.95
C VAL A 11 36.61 20.51 -5.73
N LEU A 12 36.16 19.86 -6.81
CA LEU A 12 34.89 20.20 -7.47
C LEU A 12 33.77 19.72 -6.54
N PHE A 13 33.21 20.65 -5.75
CA PHE A 13 31.86 20.48 -5.24
C PHE A 13 30.93 20.48 -6.46
N LEU A 14 30.36 19.31 -6.79
CA LEU A 14 29.13 19.29 -7.59
C LEU A 14 28.06 19.97 -6.75
N ALA A 15 27.79 21.24 -7.05
CA ALA A 15 26.54 21.87 -6.65
C ALA A 15 25.42 21.11 -7.38
N ALA A 16 24.58 20.41 -6.64
CA ALA A 16 23.30 19.96 -7.15
C ALA A 16 22.55 21.21 -7.64
N ALA A 17 22.11 21.22 -8.89
CA ALA A 17 21.28 22.30 -9.39
C ALA A 17 20.02 22.40 -8.49
N PRO A 18 19.63 23.60 -8.04
CA PRO A 18 18.35 23.77 -7.37
C PRO A 18 17.27 23.31 -8.35
N ALA A 19 16.33 22.49 -7.88
CA ALA A 19 15.06 22.33 -8.57
C ALA A 19 14.53 23.74 -8.80
N LEU A 20 14.25 24.13 -10.04
CA LEU A 20 13.54 25.37 -10.31
C LEU A 20 12.20 25.23 -9.59
N ALA A 21 12.04 25.97 -8.49
CA ALA A 21 10.74 26.22 -7.92
C ALA A 21 9.94 26.89 -9.04
N GLN A 22 8.80 26.32 -9.39
CA GLN A 22 7.86 26.98 -10.28
C GLN A 22 7.37 28.23 -9.55
N ASP A 23 7.66 29.41 -10.10
CA ASP A 23 7.10 30.67 -9.61
C ASP A 23 5.61 30.69 -9.97
N GLY A 24 4.77 30.13 -9.09
CA GLY A 24 3.32 30.07 -9.26
C GLY A 24 2.67 28.87 -8.60
N PRO A 25 1.31 28.82 -8.56
CA PRO A 25 0.60 27.63 -8.11
C PRO A 25 0.98 26.41 -8.97
N PRO A 26 0.93 25.20 -8.41
CA PRO A 26 1.21 24.00 -9.18
C PRO A 26 0.25 23.92 -10.39
N PRO A 27 0.75 23.55 -11.58
CA PRO A 27 -0.04 23.55 -12.82
C PRO A 27 -0.92 22.31 -12.91
N ILE A 28 -1.82 22.13 -11.94
CA ILE A 28 -2.72 20.98 -11.82
C ILE A 28 -4.18 21.39 -11.90
N SER A 29 -5.02 20.52 -12.46
CA SER A 29 -6.48 20.63 -12.44
C SER A 29 -7.10 19.30 -12.03
N PRO A 30 -8.04 19.27 -11.07
CA PRO A 30 -8.68 18.02 -10.67
C PRO A 30 -9.58 17.49 -11.80
N ILE A 31 -9.51 16.19 -12.06
CA ILE A 31 -10.31 15.50 -13.09
C ILE A 31 -11.29 14.48 -12.51
N ASP A 32 -10.93 13.82 -11.41
CA ASP A 32 -11.81 12.94 -10.64
C ASP A 32 -11.60 13.21 -9.16
N ILE A 33 -12.67 13.46 -8.41
CA ILE A 33 -12.63 13.76 -6.98
C ILE A 33 -13.55 12.78 -6.28
N GLN A 34 -12.97 11.92 -5.45
CA GLN A 34 -13.71 11.02 -4.58
C GLN A 34 -13.42 11.38 -3.12
N VAL A 35 -14.50 11.58 -2.37
CA VAL A 35 -14.46 11.88 -0.95
C VAL A 35 -15.25 10.83 -0.22
N THR A 36 -14.59 10.15 0.72
CA THR A 36 -15.22 9.14 1.56
C THR A 36 -15.07 9.54 3.02
N ARG A 37 -16.21 9.73 3.71
CA ARG A 37 -16.22 9.84 5.17
C ARG A 37 -16.15 8.44 5.77
N LEU A 38 -15.31 8.25 6.78
CA LEU A 38 -15.07 6.96 7.42
C LEU A 38 -15.18 7.09 8.94
N ASP A 39 -15.88 6.15 9.58
CA ASP A 39 -15.94 6.07 11.04
C ASP A 39 -14.75 5.30 11.61
N THR A 40 -14.31 4.28 10.87
CA THR A 40 -13.22 3.40 11.25
C THR A 40 -12.24 3.20 10.10
N ILE A 41 -10.97 3.06 10.45
CA ILE A 41 -9.89 2.87 9.49
C ILE A 41 -8.94 1.80 10.00
N PRO A 42 -8.71 0.72 9.26
CA PRO A 42 -7.71 -0.25 9.65
C PRO A 42 -6.27 0.24 9.44
N ASN A 43 -5.40 -0.08 10.38
CA ASN A 43 -4.00 0.33 10.38
C ASN A 43 -3.08 -0.73 9.73
N LEU A 44 -2.46 -0.39 8.60
CA LEU A 44 -1.47 -1.24 7.94
C LEU A 44 -0.16 -1.35 8.74
N SER A 45 0.20 -0.32 9.53
CA SER A 45 1.52 -0.21 10.15
C SER A 45 1.80 -1.31 11.20
N VAL A 46 0.75 -1.94 11.73
CA VAL A 46 0.87 -3.06 12.69
C VAL A 46 0.44 -4.41 12.12
N ASP A 47 0.04 -4.43 10.85
CA ASP A 47 -0.64 -5.55 10.22
C ASP A 47 0.24 -6.80 10.05
N ASN A 48 1.56 -6.66 10.25
CA ASN A 48 2.49 -7.79 10.32
C ASN A 48 2.32 -8.65 11.61
N ALA A 49 1.50 -8.24 12.59
CA ALA A 49 1.35 -8.95 13.85
C ALA A 49 0.10 -9.88 13.91
N ALA A 50 -1.05 -9.49 13.36
CA ALA A 50 -2.30 -10.29 13.44
C ALA A 50 -3.45 -9.83 12.49
N PRO A 51 -3.28 -9.92 11.16
CA PRO A 51 -4.16 -9.23 10.19
C PRO A 51 -5.62 -9.71 10.13
N CYS A 52 -5.92 -10.97 10.49
CA CYS A 52 -7.31 -11.49 10.47
C CYS A 52 -8.07 -11.38 11.79
N CYS A 53 -7.34 -11.41 12.90
CA CYS A 53 -7.88 -11.94 14.15
C CYS A 53 -7.60 -11.03 15.34
N ALA A 54 -6.76 -10.01 15.16
CA ALA A 54 -6.52 -8.93 16.12
C ALA A 54 -5.92 -7.71 15.39
N ARG A 55 -6.60 -7.24 14.34
CA ARG A 55 -6.20 -6.06 13.57
C ARG A 55 -6.41 -4.80 14.38
N GLU A 56 -5.45 -3.87 14.32
CA GLU A 56 -5.66 -2.55 14.89
C GLU A 56 -6.48 -1.70 13.92
N THR A 57 -7.52 -1.09 14.47
CA THR A 57 -8.44 -0.20 13.75
C THR A 57 -8.49 1.11 14.52
N PHE A 58 -8.27 2.21 13.81
CA PHE A 58 -8.52 3.54 14.32
C PHE A 58 -10.02 3.82 14.29
N GLU A 59 -10.52 4.44 15.35
CA GLU A 59 -11.90 4.90 15.48
C GLU A 59 -11.89 6.42 15.60
N SER A 60 -12.75 7.09 14.84
CA SER A 60 -12.82 8.56 14.79
C SER A 60 -13.46 9.17 16.05
N GLY A 61 -14.38 8.45 16.68
CA GLY A 61 -15.05 8.85 17.93
C GLY A 61 -16.25 9.78 17.69
N GLU A 62 -16.74 10.43 18.75
CA GLU A 62 -17.90 11.35 18.65
C GLU A 62 -17.52 12.77 18.19
N GLU A 63 -16.26 13.17 18.37
CA GLU A 63 -15.80 14.55 18.14
C GLU A 63 -15.14 14.77 16.78
N ALA A 64 -14.81 13.69 16.06
CA ALA A 64 -14.10 13.74 14.80
C ALA A 64 -14.64 12.70 13.80
N ASP A 65 -14.43 12.97 12.52
CA ASP A 65 -14.61 12.02 11.43
C ASP A 65 -13.25 11.77 10.75
N PHE A 66 -13.06 10.60 10.15
CA PHE A 66 -11.99 10.45 9.16
C PHE A 66 -12.50 10.82 7.76
N LEU A 67 -11.66 11.48 6.98
CA LEU A 67 -11.89 11.72 5.56
C LEU A 67 -10.80 11.06 4.74
N TYR A 68 -11.20 10.23 3.80
CA TYR A 68 -10.35 9.71 2.75
C TYR A 68 -10.62 10.48 1.45
N LEU A 69 -9.58 11.12 0.92
CA LEU A 69 -9.57 11.79 -0.37
C LEU A 69 -8.78 10.95 -1.37
N ASP A 70 -9.40 10.72 -2.52
CA ASP A 70 -8.83 10.03 -3.68
C ASP A 70 -9.10 10.91 -4.90
N ILE A 71 -8.05 11.58 -5.39
CA ILE A 71 -8.17 12.64 -6.40
C ILE A 71 -7.14 12.43 -7.50
N ASP A 72 -7.61 12.33 -8.73
CA ASP A 72 -6.79 12.37 -9.93
C ASP A 72 -6.72 13.81 -10.46
N PHE A 73 -5.52 14.22 -10.89
CA PHE A 73 -5.24 15.52 -11.49
C PHE A 73 -4.64 15.36 -12.88
N ASP A 74 -5.04 16.26 -13.77
CA ASP A 74 -4.34 16.56 -15.01
C ASP A 74 -3.25 17.61 -14.73
N VAL A 75 -2.06 17.44 -15.31
CA VAL A 75 -0.94 18.37 -15.15
C VAL A 75 -0.73 19.10 -16.47
N ALA A 76 -0.73 20.43 -16.44
CA ALA A 76 -0.44 21.25 -17.62
C ALA A 76 1.07 21.23 -17.94
N TRP A 77 1.55 20.11 -18.49
CA TRP A 77 2.93 19.90 -18.88
C TRP A 77 3.39 20.90 -19.93
N SER A 78 4.63 21.36 -19.81
CA SER A 78 5.23 22.28 -20.77
C SER A 78 6.74 22.06 -20.84
N GLU A 79 7.46 22.85 -21.64
CA GLU A 79 8.94 22.79 -21.61
C GLU A 79 9.52 23.23 -20.25
N GLU A 80 8.78 24.05 -19.51
CA GLU A 80 9.16 24.59 -18.19
C GLU A 80 8.62 23.73 -17.03
N VAL A 81 7.53 23.00 -17.27
CA VAL A 81 6.88 22.07 -16.34
C VAL A 81 7.19 20.65 -16.81
N ASP A 82 8.24 20.03 -16.25
CA ASP A 82 8.64 18.64 -16.60
C ASP A 82 8.54 17.66 -15.42
N LYS A 83 8.33 18.18 -14.21
CA LYS A 83 8.16 17.41 -12.98
C LYS A 83 7.21 18.14 -12.03
N LEU A 84 6.34 17.37 -11.38
CA LEU A 84 5.59 17.79 -10.20
C LEU A 84 6.13 17.04 -8.98
N SER A 85 6.34 17.74 -7.87
CA SER A 85 6.87 17.14 -6.63
C SER A 85 6.41 17.97 -5.44
N LEU A 86 5.40 17.49 -4.75
CA LEU A 86 4.76 18.14 -3.62
C LEU A 86 4.87 17.27 -2.38
N SER A 87 5.30 17.87 -1.27
CA SER A 87 5.41 17.22 0.04
C SER A 87 4.25 17.69 0.92
N GLY A 88 3.35 16.78 1.27
CA GLY A 88 2.10 17.12 1.93
C GLY A 88 2.24 17.73 3.31
N ARG A 89 3.41 17.64 3.96
CA ARG A 89 3.66 18.36 5.21
C ARG A 89 3.52 19.88 5.06
N ASP A 90 3.95 20.41 3.92
CA ASP A 90 4.10 21.84 3.70
C ASP A 90 3.24 22.36 2.54
N THR A 91 2.64 21.46 1.74
CA THR A 91 1.95 21.85 0.50
C THR A 91 0.55 21.24 0.33
N ILE A 92 0.03 20.46 1.27
CA ILE A 92 -1.29 19.83 1.15
C ILE A 92 -2.05 20.01 2.46
N PHE A 93 -3.10 20.83 2.43
CA PHE A 93 -3.88 21.18 3.61
C PHE A 93 -5.37 21.17 3.32
N LEU A 94 -6.16 20.79 4.32
CA LEU A 94 -7.61 20.92 4.26
C LEU A 94 -8.03 22.11 5.12
N MET A 95 -8.71 23.07 4.51
CA MET A 95 -9.29 24.24 5.17
C MET A 95 -10.79 24.00 5.39
N PRO A 96 -11.25 23.78 6.64
CA PRO A 96 -12.68 23.69 6.93
C PRO A 96 -13.42 24.97 6.51
N GLU A 97 -14.68 24.84 6.11
CA GLU A 97 -15.49 26.00 5.73
C GLU A 97 -15.54 27.05 6.86
N GLY A 98 -15.32 28.32 6.51
CA GLY A 98 -15.29 29.44 7.46
C GLY A 98 -13.96 29.66 8.18
N VAL A 99 -12.99 28.74 8.03
CA VAL A 99 -11.61 28.95 8.50
C VAL A 99 -10.86 29.74 7.43
N THR A 100 -10.12 30.77 7.87
CA THR A 100 -9.34 31.65 6.97
C THR A 100 -7.86 31.70 7.32
N ASP A 101 -7.48 31.16 8.48
CA ASP A 101 -6.11 31.12 8.96
C ASP A 101 -5.49 29.76 8.65
N ILE A 102 -4.39 29.76 7.88
CA ILE A 102 -3.67 28.55 7.47
C ILE A 102 -3.08 27.81 8.67
N GLU A 103 -2.83 28.48 9.80
CA GLU A 103 -2.37 27.80 11.02
C GLU A 103 -3.43 26.85 11.61
N GLN A 104 -4.70 27.02 11.22
CA GLN A 104 -5.82 26.15 11.60
C GLN A 104 -6.15 25.11 10.51
N ALA A 105 -5.35 25.04 9.46
CA ALA A 105 -5.52 24.05 8.41
C ALA A 105 -5.20 22.64 8.93
N ILE A 106 -5.93 21.66 8.43
CA ILE A 106 -5.78 20.27 8.82
C ILE A 106 -4.80 19.61 7.86
N GLN A 107 -3.76 18.98 8.41
CA GLN A 107 -2.79 18.23 7.62
C GLN A 107 -3.25 16.78 7.43
N ALA A 108 -2.95 16.22 6.26
CA ALA A 108 -3.08 14.79 6.05
C ALA A 108 -2.03 14.05 6.89
N TRP A 109 -2.44 12.95 7.53
CA TRP A 109 -1.56 12.16 8.40
C TRP A 109 -1.26 10.76 7.85
N GLY A 110 -1.98 10.34 6.82
CA GLY A 110 -1.78 9.02 6.21
C GLY A 110 -2.37 8.94 4.81
N SER A 111 -2.23 7.77 4.22
CA SER A 111 -2.83 7.43 2.92
C SER A 111 -3.22 5.96 2.92
N VAL A 112 -4.23 5.60 2.13
CA VAL A 112 -4.58 4.21 1.87
C VAL A 112 -3.49 3.57 0.99
N SER A 113 -3.10 2.34 1.31
CA SER A 113 -2.09 1.57 0.55
C SER A 113 -2.74 0.73 -0.55
N TYR A 114 -2.02 -0.26 -1.11
CA TYR A 114 -2.56 -1.23 -2.07
C TYR A 114 -3.72 -2.06 -1.52
N PHE A 115 -3.78 -2.17 -0.19
CA PHE A 115 -4.94 -2.67 0.52
C PHE A 115 -5.75 -1.49 1.04
N PRO A 116 -7.08 -1.65 1.23
CA PRO A 116 -7.97 -0.68 1.85
C PRO A 116 -7.67 -0.50 3.36
N GLU A 117 -6.44 -0.11 3.66
CA GLU A 117 -5.85 0.06 4.99
C GLU A 117 -4.91 1.25 4.93
N VAL A 118 -4.82 1.96 6.04
CA VAL A 118 -4.08 3.21 6.08
C VAL A 118 -2.67 2.99 6.60
N GLU A 119 -1.72 3.59 5.89
CA GLU A 119 -0.34 3.74 6.32
C GLU A 119 -0.15 5.14 6.89
N ILE A 120 0.35 5.24 8.13
CA ILE A 120 0.74 6.53 8.72
C ILE A 120 2.02 6.99 8.04
N ARG A 121 1.91 8.01 7.20
CA ARG A 121 3.03 8.61 6.49
C ARG A 121 2.69 10.02 6.03
N THR A 122 3.72 10.81 5.74
CA THR A 122 3.53 12.07 5.03
C THR A 122 3.02 11.78 3.63
N VAL A 123 1.86 12.34 3.31
CA VAL A 123 1.30 12.29 1.95
C VAL A 123 2.18 13.11 1.02
N SER A 124 2.42 12.65 -0.20
CA SER A 124 3.18 13.40 -1.19
C SER A 124 2.68 13.06 -2.58
N MET A 125 2.77 14.01 -3.49
CA MET A 125 2.42 13.81 -4.89
C MET A 125 3.66 14.07 -5.73
N SER A 126 4.09 13.09 -6.51
CA SER A 126 5.26 13.24 -7.37
C SER A 126 5.02 12.53 -8.68
N THR A 127 5.08 13.27 -9.77
CA THR A 127 4.96 12.73 -11.12
C THR A 127 5.92 13.45 -12.06
N ARG A 128 6.19 12.85 -13.21
CA ARG A 128 7.09 13.40 -14.23
C ARG A 128 6.39 13.39 -15.56
N ARG A 129 6.72 14.40 -16.37
CA ARG A 129 6.16 14.56 -17.69
C ARG A 129 6.28 13.28 -18.51
N PRO A 130 5.16 12.69 -18.97
CA PRO A 130 5.18 11.53 -19.82
C PRO A 130 5.83 11.86 -21.18
N ARG A 131 6.42 10.86 -21.82
CA ARG A 131 7.17 11.06 -23.09
C ARG A 131 6.28 11.53 -24.24
N ASN A 132 4.98 11.19 -24.21
CA ASN A 132 4.10 11.23 -25.38
C ASN A 132 3.16 12.44 -25.39
N TRP A 133 3.14 13.26 -24.31
CA TRP A 133 2.35 14.49 -24.18
C TRP A 133 0.88 14.29 -24.59
N PRO A 134 0.13 13.38 -23.94
CA PRO A 134 -1.32 13.39 -24.05
C PRO A 134 -1.87 14.73 -23.52
N ASP A 135 -2.98 15.20 -24.10
CA ASP A 135 -3.60 16.48 -23.74
C ASP A 135 -4.47 16.41 -22.46
N GLU A 136 -4.93 15.20 -22.08
CA GLU A 136 -5.65 14.92 -20.83
C GLU A 136 -5.32 13.48 -20.38
N ASP A 137 -4.64 13.32 -19.24
CA ASP A 137 -4.48 12.04 -18.57
C ASP A 137 -4.41 12.14 -17.05
N ARG A 138 -4.53 10.99 -16.38
CA ARG A 138 -4.38 10.87 -14.92
C ARG A 138 -2.90 10.98 -14.57
N ASP A 139 -2.39 12.20 -14.60
CA ASP A 139 -0.97 12.50 -14.48
C ASP A 139 -0.46 12.43 -13.05
N ALA A 140 -1.23 12.98 -12.13
CA ALA A 140 -0.89 13.08 -10.73
C ALA A 140 -2.05 12.59 -9.87
N HIS A 141 -1.71 11.93 -8.78
CA HIS A 141 -2.69 11.27 -7.93
C HIS A 141 -2.45 11.64 -6.47
N LEU A 142 -3.53 12.02 -5.79
CA LEU A 142 -3.54 12.29 -4.36
C LEU A 142 -4.43 11.26 -3.65
N ASN A 143 -3.79 10.49 -2.79
CA ASN A 143 -4.45 9.64 -1.80
C ASN A 143 -4.10 10.16 -0.41
N ALA A 144 -5.08 10.67 0.33
CA ALA A 144 -4.85 11.35 1.59
C ALA A 144 -5.94 11.05 2.62
N VAL A 145 -5.51 10.87 3.87
CA VAL A 145 -6.39 10.66 5.02
C VAL A 145 -6.22 11.81 6.00
N PHE A 146 -7.36 12.39 6.39
CA PHE A 146 -7.46 13.49 7.34
C PHE A 146 -8.33 13.08 8.53
N THR A 147 -8.12 13.75 9.66
CA THR A 147 -9.06 13.75 10.78
C THR A 147 -9.67 15.14 10.87
N VAL A 148 -10.99 15.23 10.76
CA VAL A 148 -11.72 16.50 10.77
C VAL A 148 -12.72 16.56 11.92
N PRO A 149 -13.13 17.77 12.36
CA PRO A 149 -14.22 17.89 13.31
C PRO A 149 -15.50 17.22 12.80
N ALA A 150 -16.20 16.52 13.69
CA ALA A 150 -17.44 15.84 13.34
C ALA A 150 -18.49 16.82 12.80
N GLY A 151 -19.24 16.38 11.78
CA GLY A 151 -20.34 17.15 11.20
C GLY A 151 -19.91 18.25 10.22
N LEU A 152 -18.63 18.33 9.86
CA LEU A 152 -18.14 19.23 8.82
C LEU A 152 -18.74 18.87 7.45
N THR A 153 -19.45 19.79 6.79
CA THR A 153 -20.12 19.50 5.50
C THR A 153 -19.38 20.04 4.29
N GLY A 154 -18.38 20.90 4.49
CA GLY A 154 -17.62 21.52 3.40
C GLY A 154 -16.21 21.88 3.85
N ALA A 155 -15.27 21.81 2.91
CA ALA A 155 -13.89 22.23 3.09
C ALA A 155 -13.27 22.61 1.74
N THR A 156 -12.14 23.30 1.77
CA THR A 156 -11.30 23.55 0.59
C THR A 156 -9.96 22.85 0.78
N LEU A 157 -9.60 21.97 -0.14
CA LEU A 157 -8.26 21.40 -0.21
C LEU A 157 -7.32 22.40 -0.90
N LEU A 158 -6.26 22.77 -0.22
CA LEU A 158 -5.19 23.64 -0.71
C LEU A 158 -3.99 22.79 -1.12
N ILE A 159 -3.55 22.94 -2.37
CA ILE A 159 -2.41 22.21 -2.94
C ILE A 159 -1.40 23.20 -3.51
N GLY A 160 -0.18 23.20 -2.98
CA GLY A 160 0.90 24.08 -3.39
C GLY A 160 1.53 24.83 -2.22
N ASP A 161 2.56 25.60 -2.52
CA ASP A 161 3.27 26.41 -1.54
C ASP A 161 2.44 27.66 -1.19
N PRO A 162 2.14 27.93 0.08
CA PRO A 162 1.43 29.14 0.51
C PRO A 162 2.08 30.46 0.01
N GLU A 163 3.39 30.49 -0.19
CA GLU A 163 4.13 31.67 -0.64
C GLU A 163 4.19 31.79 -2.18
N ALA A 164 4.25 30.66 -2.90
CA ALA A 164 4.36 30.66 -4.37
C ALA A 164 3.00 30.60 -5.09
N GLY A 165 1.95 30.14 -4.39
CA GLY A 165 0.60 29.99 -4.90
C GLY A 165 0.04 28.60 -4.68
N GLN A 166 -1.28 28.52 -4.54
CA GLN A 166 -1.99 27.27 -4.27
C GLN A 166 -3.15 27.09 -5.24
N VAL A 167 -3.43 25.84 -5.56
CA VAL A 167 -4.67 25.40 -6.20
C VAL A 167 -5.68 25.11 -5.08
N GLU A 168 -6.87 25.66 -5.23
CA GLU A 168 -7.98 25.47 -4.31
C GLU A 168 -8.99 24.50 -4.92
N VAL A 169 -9.26 23.40 -4.24
CA VAL A 169 -10.25 22.41 -4.65
C VAL A 169 -11.37 22.38 -3.61
N PRO A 170 -12.56 22.92 -3.92
CA PRO A 170 -13.70 22.84 -3.00
C PRO A 170 -14.19 21.39 -2.90
N LEU A 171 -14.45 20.94 -1.68
CA LEU A 171 -14.89 19.58 -1.37
C LEU A 171 -16.26 19.59 -0.68
N ASP A 172 -17.16 18.76 -1.19
CA ASP A 172 -18.41 18.42 -0.53
C ASP A 172 -18.17 17.25 0.43
N LEU A 173 -18.38 17.51 1.73
CA LEU A 173 -18.21 16.54 2.81
C LEU A 173 -19.56 16.10 3.38
N SER A 174 -20.68 16.38 2.73
CA SER A 174 -22.02 16.07 3.25
C SER A 174 -22.42 14.58 3.15
N GLY A 175 -21.59 13.76 2.50
CA GLY A 175 -21.82 12.32 2.36
C GLY A 175 -21.91 11.58 3.70
N PRO A 176 -22.69 10.49 3.77
CA PRO A 176 -22.74 9.65 4.96
C PRO A 176 -21.38 8.97 5.19
N ALA A 177 -21.09 8.62 6.44
CA ALA A 177 -19.96 7.74 6.73
C ALA A 177 -20.16 6.38 6.04
N SER A 178 -19.09 5.83 5.49
CA SER A 178 -19.02 4.48 4.94
C SER A 178 -17.84 3.72 5.52
N GLU A 179 -17.70 2.47 5.10
CA GLU A 179 -16.52 1.66 5.39
C GLU A 179 -15.66 1.56 4.13
N LEU A 180 -14.35 1.35 4.33
CA LEU A 180 -13.50 0.91 3.22
C LEU A 180 -13.89 -0.52 2.83
N PRO A 181 -13.83 -0.88 1.53
CA PRO A 181 -14.09 -2.24 1.10
C PRO A 181 -13.11 -3.21 1.77
N SER A 182 -13.50 -4.48 1.97
CA SER A 182 -12.53 -5.49 2.45
C SER A 182 -11.48 -5.77 1.39
N ALA A 183 -10.24 -6.02 1.83
CA ALA A 183 -9.14 -6.41 0.95
C ALA A 183 -9.48 -7.64 0.10
N ALA A 184 -10.20 -8.62 0.66
CA ALA A 184 -10.59 -9.83 -0.06
C ALA A 184 -11.54 -9.56 -1.24
N SER A 185 -12.29 -8.45 -1.23
CA SER A 185 -13.20 -8.11 -2.33
C SER A 185 -12.46 -7.91 -3.67
N PHE A 186 -11.18 -7.55 -3.59
CA PHE A 186 -10.30 -7.28 -4.74
C PHE A 186 -9.59 -8.52 -5.29
N TRP A 187 -9.77 -9.67 -4.67
CA TRP A 187 -9.09 -10.92 -5.05
C TRP A 187 -10.11 -12.03 -5.30
N ASN A 188 -9.80 -12.90 -6.26
CA ASN A 188 -10.33 -14.25 -6.31
C ASN A 188 -9.36 -15.13 -5.51
N VAL A 189 -9.87 -15.81 -4.49
CA VAL A 189 -9.08 -16.70 -3.63
C VAL A 189 -9.66 -18.10 -3.72
N SER A 190 -8.83 -19.06 -4.14
CA SER A 190 -9.20 -20.48 -4.20
C SER A 190 -8.35 -21.27 -3.23
N LEU A 191 -9.00 -22.09 -2.41
CA LEU A 191 -8.33 -23.01 -1.48
C LEU A 191 -8.20 -24.37 -2.17
N ASN A 192 -6.97 -24.79 -2.48
CA ASN A 192 -6.72 -25.93 -3.35
C ASN A 192 -6.44 -27.22 -2.56
N GLY A 193 -5.87 -27.08 -1.36
CA GLY A 193 -5.50 -28.23 -0.55
C GLY A 193 -5.02 -27.82 0.83
N ILE A 194 -5.22 -28.71 1.79
CA ILE A 194 -4.68 -28.61 3.14
C ILE A 194 -4.13 -29.98 3.54
N GLU A 195 -2.97 -30.01 4.18
CA GLU A 195 -2.41 -31.23 4.75
C GLU A 195 -1.58 -30.93 5.99
N THR A 196 -1.35 -31.95 6.80
CA THR A 196 -0.40 -31.89 7.92
C THR A 196 0.93 -32.47 7.49
N LEU A 197 2.02 -31.80 7.84
CA LEU A 197 3.39 -32.25 7.62
C LEU A 197 4.10 -32.43 8.96
N GLU A 198 4.88 -33.50 9.08
CA GLU A 198 5.79 -33.69 10.22
C GLU A 198 7.00 -32.76 10.11
N THR A 199 7.45 -32.48 8.89
CA THR A 199 8.63 -31.68 8.61
C THR A 199 8.49 -31.03 7.23
N VAL A 200 9.00 -29.80 7.10
CA VAL A 200 9.16 -29.11 5.81
C VAL A 200 10.63 -29.11 5.46
N GLU A 201 10.98 -29.81 4.38
CA GLU A 201 12.33 -29.77 3.83
C GLU A 201 12.55 -28.44 3.11
N THR A 202 13.67 -27.79 3.40
CA THR A 202 14.10 -26.52 2.81
C THR A 202 15.53 -26.65 2.30
N SER A 203 15.98 -25.69 1.51
CA SER A 203 17.35 -25.67 1.02
C SER A 203 17.80 -24.26 0.75
N TYR A 204 19.04 -23.97 1.09
CA TYR A 204 19.66 -22.67 0.88
C TYR A 204 20.81 -22.81 -0.11
N ARG A 205 21.04 -21.74 -0.87
CA ARG A 205 22.23 -21.66 -1.70
C ARG A 205 23.44 -21.32 -0.84
N ASP A 206 24.49 -22.12 -0.95
CA ASP A 206 25.80 -21.83 -0.36
C ASP A 206 26.88 -21.88 -1.45
N GLY A 207 27.26 -20.69 -1.96
CA GLY A 207 28.18 -20.57 -3.10
C GLY A 207 27.67 -21.30 -4.35
N ASP A 208 28.39 -22.34 -4.77
CA ASP A 208 28.06 -23.23 -5.89
C ASP A 208 27.33 -24.52 -5.44
N GLY A 209 27.10 -24.69 -4.14
CA GLY A 209 26.44 -25.85 -3.55
C GLY A 209 25.04 -25.56 -2.98
N SER A 210 24.44 -26.59 -2.40
CA SER A 210 23.17 -26.54 -1.70
C SER A 210 23.33 -26.99 -0.26
N LEU A 211 22.77 -26.22 0.67
CA LEU A 211 22.65 -26.58 2.07
C LEU A 211 21.21 -27.04 2.33
N GLY A 212 21.01 -28.34 2.48
CA GLY A 212 19.72 -28.88 2.92
C GLY A 212 19.43 -28.48 4.37
N ALA A 213 18.20 -28.10 4.65
CA ALA A 213 17.71 -27.74 5.97
C ALA A 213 16.28 -28.26 6.13
N SER A 214 15.76 -28.27 7.34
CA SER A 214 14.39 -28.67 7.56
C SER A 214 13.78 -27.91 8.73
N ILE A 215 12.45 -27.80 8.72
CA ILE A 215 11.65 -27.21 9.78
C ILE A 215 10.81 -28.32 10.37
N THR A 216 11.12 -28.70 11.62
CA THR A 216 10.35 -29.67 12.40
C THR A 216 9.80 -28.95 13.63
N PRO A 217 8.48 -29.05 13.91
CA PRO A 217 7.89 -28.36 15.05
C PRO A 217 8.28 -29.05 16.37
N ASP A 218 8.72 -28.29 17.37
CA ASP A 218 8.94 -28.80 18.73
C ASP A 218 7.62 -29.06 19.48
N ALA A 219 6.52 -28.44 19.02
CA ALA A 219 5.16 -28.61 19.55
C ALA A 219 4.12 -28.35 18.46
N GLY A 220 3.01 -29.10 18.48
CA GLY A 220 1.98 -29.02 17.46
C GLY A 220 2.40 -29.68 16.15
N SER A 221 1.77 -29.26 15.06
CA SER A 221 2.00 -29.78 13.70
C SER A 221 2.12 -28.65 12.69
N ILE A 222 2.88 -28.90 11.61
CA ILE A 222 2.90 -27.98 10.48
C ILE A 222 1.68 -28.27 9.61
N ILE A 223 0.90 -27.24 9.33
CA ILE A 223 -0.18 -27.26 8.36
C ILE A 223 0.31 -26.60 7.09
N ARG A 224 0.23 -27.32 5.97
CA ARG A 224 0.42 -26.79 4.64
C ARG A 224 -0.93 -26.42 4.05
N LEU A 225 -1.03 -25.22 3.47
CA LEU A 225 -2.19 -24.72 2.74
C LEU A 225 -1.76 -24.30 1.34
N ASP A 226 -2.36 -24.90 0.31
CA ASP A 226 -2.18 -24.48 -1.08
C ASP A 226 -3.33 -23.55 -1.49
N VAL A 227 -2.99 -22.36 -1.98
CA VAL A 227 -3.93 -21.28 -2.33
C VAL A 227 -3.62 -20.75 -3.72
N THR A 228 -4.66 -20.45 -4.51
CA THR A 228 -4.51 -19.64 -5.72
C THR A 228 -5.06 -18.24 -5.45
N LEU A 229 -4.26 -17.22 -5.77
CA LEU A 229 -4.64 -15.80 -5.69
C LEU A 229 -4.65 -15.17 -7.08
N ASP A 230 -5.76 -14.52 -7.44
CA ASP A 230 -5.93 -13.81 -8.71
C ASP A 230 -6.52 -12.41 -8.45
N PRO A 231 -5.78 -11.32 -8.72
CA PRO A 231 -6.27 -9.97 -8.46
C PRO A 231 -7.35 -9.59 -9.48
N LYS A 232 -8.50 -9.09 -9.02
CA LYS A 232 -9.63 -8.75 -9.90
C LYS A 232 -9.44 -7.45 -10.68
N GLN A 233 -8.57 -6.57 -10.20
CA GLN A 233 -8.37 -5.23 -10.74
C GLN A 233 -7.01 -4.65 -10.37
N ASN A 234 -6.65 -3.51 -10.97
CA ASN A 234 -5.52 -2.69 -10.54
C ASN A 234 -5.74 -2.22 -9.08
N LEU A 235 -4.72 -2.41 -8.24
CA LEU A 235 -4.72 -1.98 -6.83
C LEU A 235 -3.69 -0.88 -6.56
N SER A 236 -2.92 -0.47 -7.57
CA SER A 236 -2.05 0.70 -7.45
C SER A 236 -2.84 1.95 -7.75
N THR A 237 -2.91 2.82 -6.76
CA THR A 237 -3.65 4.07 -6.80
C THR A 237 -2.98 5.10 -7.73
N ASP A 238 -1.67 4.97 -7.98
CA ASP A 238 -0.84 5.85 -8.81
C ASP A 238 -0.36 5.20 -10.12
N ALA A 239 -0.95 4.06 -10.51
CA ALA A 239 -0.56 3.39 -11.75
C ALA A 239 -1.00 4.17 -12.99
N GLU A 240 -0.09 4.33 -13.95
CA GLU A 240 -0.43 4.89 -15.27
C GLU A 240 -1.58 4.11 -15.92
N ALA A 241 -2.42 4.80 -16.69
CA ALA A 241 -3.55 4.20 -17.39
C ALA A 241 -3.11 2.96 -18.21
N GLY A 242 -3.75 1.82 -17.93
CA GLY A 242 -3.47 0.55 -18.59
C GLY A 242 -2.21 -0.19 -18.10
N LYS A 243 -1.50 0.31 -17.08
CA LYS A 243 -0.43 -0.39 -16.37
C LYS A 243 -0.90 -0.83 -14.99
N ASN A 244 -1.54 -1.98 -14.92
CA ASN A 244 -2.14 -2.45 -13.69
C ASN A 244 -1.09 -3.12 -12.79
N VAL A 245 -1.23 -2.92 -11.48
CA VAL A 245 -0.36 -3.50 -10.47
C VAL A 245 -1.21 -3.98 -9.30
N ALA A 246 -0.90 -5.16 -8.77
CA ALA A 246 -1.50 -5.70 -7.57
C ALA A 246 -0.41 -6.21 -6.63
N THR A 247 -0.46 -5.80 -5.36
CA THR A 247 0.54 -6.16 -4.36
C THR A 247 -0.10 -6.81 -3.15
N PHE A 248 0.49 -7.89 -2.65
CA PHE A 248 0.16 -8.49 -1.35
C PHE A 248 1.41 -9.01 -0.64
N ARG A 249 1.28 -9.30 0.65
CA ARG A 249 2.34 -9.92 1.46
C ARG A 249 1.92 -11.33 1.88
N SER A 250 2.86 -12.22 2.13
CA SER A 250 2.53 -13.60 2.56
C SER A 250 1.69 -13.65 3.84
N LEU A 251 1.88 -12.69 4.75
CA LEU A 251 1.08 -12.58 5.98
C LEU A 251 -0.37 -12.15 5.73
N ALA A 252 -0.75 -11.79 4.51
CA ALA A 252 -2.14 -11.49 4.18
C ALA A 252 -3.04 -12.73 4.31
N VAL A 253 -2.50 -13.95 4.21
CA VAL A 253 -3.27 -15.18 4.41
C VAL A 253 -3.10 -15.67 5.84
N GLN A 254 -4.22 -15.93 6.52
CA GLN A 254 -4.24 -16.41 7.90
C GLN A 254 -5.21 -17.58 8.05
N MET A 255 -5.02 -18.38 9.09
CA MET A 255 -5.85 -19.55 9.37
C MET A 255 -6.30 -19.60 10.81
N VAL A 256 -7.53 -20.04 11.02
CA VAL A 256 -8.09 -20.39 12.33
C VAL A 256 -8.47 -21.87 12.31
N GLY A 257 -7.95 -22.62 13.28
CA GLY A 257 -8.18 -24.07 13.39
C GLY A 257 -9.58 -24.40 13.90
N PRO A 258 -9.98 -25.69 13.86
CA PRO A 258 -11.28 -26.16 14.32
C PRO A 258 -11.55 -25.88 15.81
N GLU A 259 -10.49 -25.74 16.62
CA GLU A 259 -10.52 -25.31 18.01
C GLU A 259 -10.85 -23.81 18.21
N GLY A 260 -10.95 -23.04 17.11
CA GLY A 260 -11.22 -21.60 17.15
C GLY A 260 -10.00 -20.74 17.48
N LEU A 261 -8.78 -21.30 17.43
CA LEU A 261 -7.53 -20.59 17.68
C LEU A 261 -6.83 -20.21 16.37
N PRO A 262 -6.25 -19.00 16.28
CA PRO A 262 -5.43 -18.63 15.13
C PRO A 262 -4.16 -19.47 15.10
N LEU A 263 -3.76 -19.91 13.90
CA LEU A 263 -2.50 -20.59 13.69
C LEU A 263 -1.37 -19.57 13.54
N PHE A 264 -0.16 -19.98 13.92
CA PHE A 264 1.01 -19.13 13.77
C PHE A 264 1.60 -19.26 12.35
N PRO A 265 1.72 -18.18 11.56
CA PRO A 265 2.28 -18.26 10.21
C PRO A 265 3.79 -18.57 10.27
N LEU A 266 4.20 -19.66 9.64
CA LEU A 266 5.61 -19.99 9.45
C LEU A 266 6.18 -19.28 8.21
N GLY A 267 5.34 -19.08 7.20
CA GLY A 267 5.67 -18.33 5.99
C GLY A 267 5.17 -19.02 4.73
N GLU A 268 5.71 -18.60 3.60
CA GLU A 268 5.40 -19.10 2.28
C GLU A 268 6.56 -19.94 1.73
N GLY A 269 6.24 -21.05 1.08
CA GLY A 269 7.19 -21.86 0.32
C GLY A 269 7.56 -21.19 -0.99
N ARG A 270 8.84 -20.87 -1.16
CA ARG A 270 9.35 -20.25 -2.37
C ARG A 270 10.49 -21.04 -2.97
N GLU A 271 10.33 -21.47 -4.22
CA GLU A 271 11.41 -22.08 -4.99
C GLU A 271 12.21 -20.99 -5.72
N ILE A 272 13.43 -20.74 -5.27
CA ILE A 272 14.36 -19.78 -5.87
C ILE A 272 15.51 -20.57 -6.49
N ARG A 273 15.57 -20.62 -7.82
CA ARG A 273 16.67 -21.30 -8.56
C ARG A 273 16.85 -22.78 -8.16
N GLY A 274 15.74 -23.48 -7.90
CA GLY A 274 15.76 -24.89 -7.50
C GLY A 274 15.87 -25.13 -5.98
N TYR A 275 15.83 -24.07 -5.17
CA TYR A 275 15.94 -24.13 -3.71
C TYR A 275 14.64 -23.70 -3.05
N LEU A 276 14.04 -24.55 -2.22
CA LEU A 276 12.84 -24.22 -1.45
C LEU A 276 13.20 -23.52 -0.13
N ASN A 277 12.78 -22.27 0.04
CA ASN A 277 12.83 -21.55 1.32
C ASN A 277 11.42 -21.40 1.89
N VAL A 278 11.31 -21.25 3.21
CA VAL A 278 10.08 -20.77 3.87
C VAL A 278 10.36 -19.37 4.43
N GLU A 279 9.65 -18.37 3.93
CA GLU A 279 9.87 -16.96 4.28
C GLU A 279 8.58 -16.31 4.77
N ASN A 280 8.62 -15.58 5.88
CA ASN A 280 7.44 -15.01 6.54
C ASN A 280 7.15 -13.54 6.15
N SER A 281 7.92 -12.95 5.23
CA SER A 281 7.79 -11.55 4.83
C SER A 281 8.05 -11.35 3.34
N VAL A 282 7.46 -12.19 2.49
CA VAL A 282 7.52 -12.02 1.04
C VAL A 282 6.49 -10.97 0.61
N THR A 283 6.89 -10.07 -0.28
CA THR A 283 6.00 -9.17 -0.99
C THR A 283 5.88 -9.65 -2.43
N HIS A 284 4.65 -9.86 -2.87
CA HIS A 284 4.31 -10.20 -4.24
C HIS A 284 3.78 -8.97 -4.94
N THR A 285 4.34 -8.67 -6.10
CA THR A 285 3.85 -7.60 -6.97
C THR A 285 3.63 -8.18 -8.36
N GLN A 286 2.38 -8.19 -8.78
CA GLN A 286 1.98 -8.63 -10.11
C GLN A 286 1.74 -7.38 -10.97
N ASN A 287 2.30 -7.36 -12.18
CA ASN A 287 2.15 -6.25 -13.13
C ASN A 287 1.57 -6.80 -14.42
N TRP A 288 0.57 -6.13 -15.00
CA TRP A 288 0.01 -6.50 -16.29
C TRP A 288 -0.48 -5.26 -17.07
N SER A 289 -0.78 -5.47 -18.35
CA SER A 289 -1.26 -4.40 -19.23
C SER A 289 -2.56 -4.79 -19.92
N GLY A 290 -3.45 -3.83 -20.09
CA GLY A 290 -4.75 -4.03 -20.73
C GLY A 290 -5.86 -4.47 -19.77
N GLU A 291 -6.96 -4.98 -20.32
CA GLU A 291 -8.13 -5.43 -19.56
C GLU A 291 -7.89 -6.81 -18.90
N GLY A 292 -8.58 -7.07 -17.78
CA GLY A 292 -8.53 -8.35 -17.07
C GLY A 292 -7.54 -8.37 -15.90
N THR A 293 -6.99 -9.55 -15.60
CA THR A 293 -6.11 -9.80 -14.46
C THR A 293 -4.71 -10.21 -14.92
N SER A 294 -3.70 -10.12 -14.04
CA SER A 294 -2.37 -10.70 -14.28
C SER A 294 -2.39 -12.23 -14.35
N GLY A 295 -3.50 -12.86 -13.96
CA GLY A 295 -3.69 -14.29 -13.86
C GLY A 295 -3.51 -14.81 -12.44
N ALA A 296 -3.89 -16.07 -12.27
CA ALA A 296 -3.77 -16.83 -11.04
C ALA A 296 -2.30 -17.09 -10.66
N THR A 297 -1.97 -16.87 -9.38
CA THR A 297 -0.71 -17.27 -8.77
C THR A 297 -0.97 -18.34 -7.73
N ASP A 298 -0.36 -19.51 -7.89
CA ASP A 298 -0.41 -20.59 -6.91
C ASP A 298 0.68 -20.39 -5.85
N ILE A 299 0.28 -20.52 -4.59
CA ILE A 299 1.12 -20.23 -3.43
C ILE A 299 0.89 -21.30 -2.37
N THR A 300 1.97 -21.78 -1.78
CA THR A 300 1.93 -22.68 -0.63
C THR A 300 2.31 -21.94 0.63
N PHE A 301 1.39 -21.89 1.59
CA PHE A 301 1.60 -21.33 2.91
C PHE A 301 1.80 -22.43 3.95
N TYR A 302 2.61 -22.14 4.95
CA TYR A 302 2.88 -23.00 6.08
C TYR A 302 2.49 -22.31 7.38
N PHE A 303 1.82 -23.05 8.25
CA PHE A 303 1.34 -22.60 9.54
C PHE A 303 1.70 -23.61 10.62
N LEU A 304 1.85 -23.15 11.85
CA LEU A 304 2.00 -23.98 13.05
C LEU A 304 0.68 -23.96 13.83
N GLY A 305 0.14 -25.15 14.11
CA GLY A 305 -1.14 -25.32 14.80
C GLY A 305 -1.24 -26.66 15.54
N SER A 306 -2.44 -27.01 15.99
CA SER A 306 -2.69 -28.28 16.68
C SER A 306 -2.58 -29.51 15.77
N GLY A 307 -2.83 -29.35 14.45
CA GLY A 307 -2.96 -30.49 13.54
C GLY A 307 -4.27 -31.26 13.69
N ALA A 308 -5.24 -30.73 14.44
CA ALA A 308 -6.51 -31.40 14.67
C ALA A 308 -7.30 -31.49 13.35
N SER A 309 -7.89 -32.65 13.09
CA SER A 309 -8.79 -32.82 11.95
C SER A 309 -10.08 -32.01 12.12
N GLY A 310 -10.65 -31.59 10.99
CA GLY A 310 -11.86 -30.78 10.92
C GLY A 310 -11.71 -29.50 10.10
N SER A 311 -12.57 -28.54 10.40
CA SER A 311 -12.81 -27.35 9.59
C SER A 311 -11.82 -26.22 9.93
N TYR A 312 -11.02 -25.81 8.95
CA TYR A 312 -10.11 -24.66 9.07
C TYR A 312 -10.66 -23.47 8.30
N ARG A 313 -10.81 -22.34 8.98
CA ARG A 313 -11.26 -21.07 8.37
C ARG A 313 -10.04 -20.33 7.84
N VAL A 314 -10.09 -19.95 6.57
CA VAL A 314 -9.01 -19.21 5.90
C VAL A 314 -9.45 -17.77 5.68
N PHE A 315 -8.58 -16.86 6.06
CA PHE A 315 -8.79 -15.42 5.94
C PHE A 315 -7.79 -14.84 4.96
N PHE A 316 -8.24 -13.88 4.16
CA PHE A 316 -7.39 -12.96 3.43
C PHE A 316 -7.57 -11.58 4.03
N LYS A 317 -6.56 -11.12 4.75
CA LYS A 317 -6.62 -9.96 5.66
C LYS A 317 -7.79 -10.11 6.62
N ASP A 318 -8.76 -9.22 6.53
CA ASP A 318 -9.89 -9.05 7.44
C ASP A 318 -11.12 -9.90 7.12
N ALA A 319 -11.14 -10.56 5.97
CA ALA A 319 -12.29 -11.32 5.53
C ALA A 319 -11.99 -12.81 5.45
N GLU A 320 -12.94 -13.61 5.94
CA GLU A 320 -12.98 -15.03 5.68
C GLU A 320 -13.23 -15.26 4.18
N VAL A 321 -12.29 -15.92 3.51
CA VAL A 321 -12.39 -16.25 2.09
C VAL A 321 -12.90 -17.66 1.84
N GLY A 322 -12.90 -18.49 2.88
CA GLY A 322 -13.48 -19.82 2.82
C GLY A 322 -13.10 -20.68 4.01
N THR A 323 -13.55 -21.91 3.94
CA THR A 323 -13.26 -22.96 4.91
C THR A 323 -12.75 -24.19 4.15
N ILE A 324 -11.77 -24.89 4.71
CA ILE A 324 -11.18 -26.10 4.13
C ILE A 324 -11.07 -27.20 5.19
N GLU A 325 -11.35 -28.45 4.81
CA GLU A 325 -11.36 -29.58 5.73
C GLU A 325 -10.02 -30.31 5.74
N LEU A 326 -9.44 -30.47 6.93
CA LEU A 326 -8.31 -31.37 7.17
C LEU A 326 -8.87 -32.74 7.61
N PRO A 327 -8.58 -33.83 6.87
CA PRO A 327 -9.18 -35.15 7.08
C PRO A 327 -8.77 -35.85 8.38
#